data_AF-A0A7Y6N126-F1
#
_entry.id   AF-A0A7Y6N126-F1
#
_cell.length_a   1.000
_cell.length_b   1.000
_cell.length_c   1.000
_cell.angle_alpha   90.00
_cell.angle_beta   90.00
_cell.angle_gamma   90.00
#
_symmetry.space_group_name_H-M   'P 1'
#
loop_
_entity.id
_entity.type
_entity.pdbx_description
1 polymer ?
#
loop_
_entity_poly.entity_id
_entity_poly.type
_entity_poly.pdbx_seq_one_letter_code
_entity_poly.pdbx_strand_id
1 'polypeptide(L)'
;MSQALTRLSPDERRLLKERLWQRQNGQCFITRKAMDLSKDDLEIDHIIPSRDKGPDDESNWALVFARANESKQASHLYVARVLYRLEEIRHDAKDTRGANLGDVLSEYGGSKHSIRFSVENDNLCFKMPEKGFYDETSVPIWRDDLSGMRTAFLRLPIEYLHHDYKINPRPIGNSIRGLVEEFHRKRPQLHVPLAWIDLNESGGSRVRIFDGQHKAAAQVLLDQTWLPVRVFVDPDTDVLITANTNAGTNLRQVAFDKSTQRFLGASILGDRIDRFLKDKGKRPGEEGFSERDLVEHFRGEQAQMRRYVLDAQRNAISHHEDNKLRDFIEWGGKGTDKPISYSSIEKTFFSQFLGKDMLESPFYGVNAEGENPRDLERRQMVQLMSLIAEKFYTDGKYDFERGVDRIESKVQKGDNIPDNHLRAYRIGREEVMTGWLPFVSKVIVNYFTMNGRNVRLEKLFQYKFPSQLWTIIGNFLDHLGRLPLWVDYQLSQTAFGGKPPAGFWDQVFDTGNSPNGTPVIHTGGLNVLEMIKPL
;
A
#
# COMPACT_ATOMS: atom_id res chain seq x y z
N MET A 1 13.94 -20.85 -3.07
CA MET A 1 15.06 -21.67 -3.58
C MET A 1 14.47 -22.91 -4.26
N SER A 2 14.93 -23.22 -5.47
CA SER A 2 14.54 -24.43 -6.22
C SER A 2 14.98 -25.67 -5.46
N GLN A 3 14.07 -26.62 -5.23
CA GLN A 3 14.44 -27.91 -4.65
C GLN A 3 15.13 -28.80 -5.68
N ALA A 4 14.74 -28.69 -6.95
CA ALA A 4 15.34 -29.45 -8.03
C ALA A 4 16.79 -29.00 -8.31
N LEU A 5 17.08 -27.70 -8.37
CA LEU A 5 18.47 -27.21 -8.56
C LEU A 5 19.40 -27.60 -7.41
N THR A 6 18.89 -27.64 -6.17
CA THR A 6 19.70 -28.05 -5.01
C THR A 6 20.05 -29.54 -5.00
N ARG A 7 19.34 -30.36 -5.78
CA ARG A 7 19.59 -31.81 -5.88
C ARG A 7 20.59 -32.17 -6.99
N LEU A 8 20.95 -31.22 -7.86
CA LEU A 8 21.88 -31.45 -8.95
C LEU A 8 23.32 -31.52 -8.42
N SER A 9 24.08 -32.51 -8.88
CA SER A 9 25.53 -32.55 -8.72
C SER A 9 26.22 -31.40 -9.47
N PRO A 10 27.49 -31.07 -9.16
CA PRO A 10 28.25 -30.05 -9.87
C PRO A 10 28.28 -30.27 -11.39
N ASP A 11 28.45 -31.51 -11.84
CA ASP A 11 28.48 -31.86 -13.27
C ASP A 11 27.11 -31.71 -13.94
N GLU A 12 26.03 -32.15 -13.29
CA GLU A 12 24.67 -31.96 -13.80
C GLU A 12 24.31 -30.48 -13.90
N ARG A 13 24.74 -29.67 -12.93
CA ARG A 13 24.52 -28.22 -12.93
C ARG A 13 25.32 -27.54 -14.05
N ARG A 14 26.53 -28.00 -14.35
CA ARG A 14 27.33 -27.53 -15.50
C ARG A 14 26.64 -27.85 -16.83
N LEU A 15 26.22 -29.10 -17.01
CA LEU A 15 25.48 -29.52 -18.22
C LEU A 15 24.17 -28.75 -18.39
N LEU A 16 23.45 -28.48 -17.29
CA LEU A 16 22.25 -27.65 -17.33
C LEU A 16 22.56 -26.21 -17.76
N LYS A 17 23.64 -25.59 -17.26
CA LYS A 17 24.08 -24.26 -17.73
C LYS A 17 24.38 -24.27 -19.22
N GLU A 18 25.05 -25.28 -19.75
CA GLU A 18 25.34 -25.43 -21.18
C GLU A 18 24.05 -25.54 -22.02
N ARG A 19 23.09 -26.36 -21.59
CA ARG A 19 21.78 -26.48 -22.28
C ARG A 19 20.99 -25.18 -22.26
N LEU A 20 20.91 -24.51 -21.11
CA LEU A 20 20.24 -23.21 -20.99
C LEU A 20 20.92 -22.13 -21.83
N TRP A 21 22.26 -22.11 -21.86
CA TRP A 21 23.04 -21.22 -22.71
C TRP A 21 22.73 -21.45 -24.19
N GLN A 22 22.73 -22.70 -24.66
CA GLN A 22 22.37 -23.04 -26.04
C GLN A 22 20.94 -22.63 -26.37
N ARG A 23 19.97 -22.95 -25.50
CA ARG A 23 18.55 -22.58 -25.67
C ARG A 23 18.34 -21.06 -25.73
N GLN A 24 19.19 -20.30 -25.06
CA GLN A 24 19.16 -18.84 -25.04
C GLN A 24 20.06 -18.20 -26.12
N ASN A 25 20.57 -18.99 -27.08
CA ASN A 25 21.50 -18.54 -28.12
C ASN A 25 22.73 -17.81 -27.54
N GLY A 26 23.21 -18.28 -26.40
CA GLY A 26 24.33 -17.71 -25.67
C GLY A 26 24.07 -16.33 -25.04
N GLN A 27 22.82 -15.89 -24.93
CA GLN A 27 22.46 -14.58 -24.36
C GLN A 27 21.84 -14.70 -22.97
N CYS A 28 22.15 -13.73 -22.10
CA CYS A 28 21.50 -13.60 -20.80
C CYS A 28 20.00 -13.35 -20.97
N PHE A 29 19.17 -14.04 -20.19
CA PHE A 29 17.73 -13.89 -20.31
C PHE A 29 17.24 -12.47 -19.97
N ILE A 30 17.82 -11.83 -18.94
CA ILE A 30 17.44 -10.48 -18.50
C ILE A 30 18.00 -9.42 -19.43
N THR A 31 19.31 -9.47 -19.69
CA THR A 31 20.02 -8.35 -20.34
C THR A 31 20.17 -8.51 -21.85
N ARG A 32 19.89 -9.70 -22.41
CA ARG A 32 20.12 -10.06 -23.83
C ARG A 32 21.55 -9.95 -24.33
N LYS A 33 22.51 -9.62 -23.47
CA LYS A 33 23.94 -9.57 -23.80
C LYS A 33 24.52 -10.98 -23.88
N ALA A 34 25.51 -11.17 -24.74
CA ALA A 34 26.22 -12.44 -24.90
C ALA A 34 26.89 -12.85 -23.58
N MET A 35 26.88 -14.14 -23.28
CA MET A 35 27.47 -14.76 -22.10
C MET A 35 28.61 -15.69 -22.50
N ASP A 36 29.71 -15.64 -21.75
CA ASP A 36 30.80 -16.59 -21.80
C ASP A 36 30.73 -17.49 -20.55
N LEU A 37 30.40 -18.77 -20.75
CA LEU A 37 30.26 -19.75 -19.66
C LEU A 37 31.51 -19.90 -18.79
N SER A 38 32.69 -19.52 -19.30
CA SER A 38 33.97 -19.68 -18.61
C SER A 38 34.44 -18.43 -17.86
N LYS A 39 33.95 -17.25 -18.25
CA LYS A 39 34.43 -15.96 -17.73
C LYS A 39 33.38 -15.18 -16.96
N ASP A 40 32.11 -15.38 -17.30
CA ASP A 40 31.03 -14.62 -16.70
C ASP A 40 30.48 -15.32 -15.47
N ASP A 41 30.10 -14.51 -14.48
CA ASP A 41 29.38 -15.00 -13.31
C ASP A 41 27.88 -15.14 -13.63
N LEU A 42 27.46 -16.40 -13.77
CA LEU A 42 26.15 -16.79 -14.29
C LEU A 42 25.36 -17.62 -13.28
N GLU A 43 24.09 -17.27 -13.10
CA GLU A 43 23.14 -17.94 -12.23
C GLU A 43 21.97 -18.51 -13.02
N ILE A 44 21.40 -19.60 -12.51
CA ILE A 44 20.15 -20.18 -13.01
C ILE A 44 19.04 -19.70 -12.08
N ASP A 45 18.00 -19.11 -12.65
CA ASP A 45 16.83 -18.66 -11.88
C ASP A 45 15.53 -19.00 -12.61
N HIS A 46 14.41 -19.00 -11.88
CA HIS A 46 13.09 -19.25 -12.43
C HIS A 46 12.57 -18.05 -13.22
N ILE A 47 12.04 -18.30 -14.41
CA ILE A 47 11.37 -17.32 -15.27
C ILE A 47 10.11 -16.82 -14.57
N ILE A 48 9.21 -17.74 -14.27
CA ILE A 48 8.07 -17.55 -13.38
C ILE A 48 8.55 -17.92 -11.98
N PRO A 49 8.58 -16.99 -11.00
CA PRO A 49 9.03 -17.30 -9.65
C PRO A 49 8.22 -18.46 -9.06
N SER A 50 8.85 -19.31 -8.23
CA SER A 50 8.13 -20.42 -7.56
C SER A 50 6.95 -19.93 -6.72
N ARG A 51 7.04 -18.68 -6.25
CA ARG A 51 5.94 -17.95 -5.63
C ARG A 51 4.74 -17.97 -6.61
N ASP A 52 4.87 -17.48 -7.82
CA ASP A 52 3.77 -17.35 -8.79
C ASP A 52 3.40 -18.69 -9.49
N LYS A 53 3.59 -19.83 -8.80
CA LYS A 53 3.35 -21.21 -9.27
C LYS A 53 4.14 -21.58 -10.53
N GLY A 54 5.32 -20.99 -10.71
CA GLY A 54 6.25 -21.40 -11.75
C GLY A 54 6.72 -22.85 -11.56
N PRO A 55 6.76 -23.68 -12.62
CA PRO A 55 7.31 -25.03 -12.55
C PRO A 55 8.76 -25.04 -12.03
N ASP A 56 9.14 -26.04 -11.24
CA ASP A 56 10.51 -26.20 -10.74
C ASP A 56 11.31 -27.18 -11.61
N ASP A 57 11.38 -26.87 -12.91
CA ASP A 57 12.05 -27.67 -13.91
C ASP A 57 12.66 -26.79 -15.02
N GLU A 58 13.44 -27.42 -15.92
CA GLU A 58 14.18 -26.75 -17.00
C GLU A 58 13.29 -25.95 -17.96
N SER A 59 11.98 -26.25 -18.03
CA SER A 59 11.05 -25.47 -18.88
C SER A 59 10.90 -24.02 -18.39
N ASN A 60 11.06 -23.80 -17.08
CA ASN A 60 10.88 -22.53 -16.39
C ASN A 60 12.20 -21.95 -15.83
N TRP A 61 13.35 -22.49 -16.21
CA TRP A 61 14.66 -21.96 -15.81
C TRP A 61 15.31 -21.16 -16.93
N ALA A 62 16.08 -20.15 -16.53
CA ALA A 62 16.85 -19.32 -17.42
C ALA A 62 18.21 -18.99 -16.82
N LEU A 63 19.21 -18.84 -17.68
CA LEU A 63 20.57 -18.43 -17.34
C LEU A 63 20.68 -16.90 -17.41
N VAL A 64 21.19 -16.29 -16.34
CA VAL A 64 21.29 -14.84 -16.18
C VAL A 64 22.64 -14.44 -15.59
N PHE A 65 23.09 -13.20 -15.83
CA PHE A 65 24.22 -12.64 -15.08
C PHE A 65 23.84 -12.46 -13.60
N ALA A 66 24.72 -12.86 -12.68
CA ALA A 66 24.49 -12.75 -11.23
C ALA A 66 24.08 -11.31 -10.82
N ARG A 67 24.84 -10.30 -11.27
CA ARG A 67 24.53 -8.87 -11.05
C ARG A 67 23.13 -8.42 -11.50
N ALA A 68 22.62 -8.98 -12.59
CA ALA A 68 21.31 -8.64 -13.11
C ALA A 68 20.21 -9.34 -12.30
N ASN A 69 20.52 -10.50 -11.74
CA ASN A 69 19.64 -11.27 -10.89
C ASN A 69 19.48 -10.65 -9.49
N GLU A 70 20.54 -10.11 -8.91
CA GLU A 70 20.45 -9.39 -7.63
C GLU A 70 19.50 -8.19 -7.71
N SER A 71 19.55 -7.47 -8.84
CA SER A 71 18.71 -6.28 -9.10
C SER A 71 17.22 -6.62 -9.35
N LYS A 72 16.90 -7.89 -9.69
CA LYS A 72 15.55 -8.39 -9.95
C LYS A 72 14.68 -8.42 -8.69
N GLN A 73 15.28 -8.66 -7.51
CA GLN A 73 14.57 -9.03 -6.29
C GLN A 73 13.58 -10.20 -6.54
N ALA A 74 12.40 -10.18 -5.92
CA ALA A 74 11.38 -11.23 -6.05
C ALA A 74 10.43 -11.08 -7.27
N SER A 75 10.89 -10.43 -8.34
CA SER A 75 10.08 -10.11 -9.53
C SER A 75 10.10 -11.25 -10.55
N HIS A 76 9.18 -11.26 -11.52
CA HIS A 76 9.21 -12.21 -12.64
C HIS A 76 10.40 -11.89 -13.58
N LEU A 77 11.13 -12.89 -14.15
CA LEU A 77 12.30 -12.58 -15.01
C LEU A 77 11.92 -11.78 -16.26
N TYR A 78 10.74 -12.06 -16.82
CA TYR A 78 10.20 -11.24 -17.93
C TYR A 78 10.06 -9.77 -17.53
N VAL A 79 9.53 -9.46 -16.34
CA VAL A 79 9.42 -8.08 -15.83
C VAL A 79 10.81 -7.47 -15.64
N ALA A 80 11.76 -8.23 -15.08
CA ALA A 80 13.13 -7.75 -14.91
C ALA A 80 13.81 -7.44 -16.24
N ARG A 81 13.61 -8.27 -17.26
CA ARG A 81 14.07 -8.02 -18.63
C ARG A 81 13.49 -6.74 -19.21
N VAL A 82 12.19 -6.53 -19.04
CA VAL A 82 11.50 -5.33 -19.51
C VAL A 82 12.04 -4.07 -18.83
N LEU A 83 12.28 -4.14 -17.52
CA LEU A 83 12.85 -3.01 -16.77
C LEU A 83 14.31 -2.75 -17.11
N TYR A 84 15.10 -3.79 -17.35
CA TYR A 84 16.47 -3.64 -17.85
C TYR A 84 16.47 -2.95 -19.22
N ARG A 85 15.53 -3.31 -20.11
CA ARG A 85 15.39 -2.62 -21.40
C ARG A 85 15.06 -1.14 -21.22
N LEU A 86 14.22 -0.79 -20.27
CA LEU A 86 13.94 0.61 -19.94
C LEU A 86 15.19 1.34 -19.40
N GLU A 87 16.05 0.67 -18.64
CA GLU A 87 17.33 1.23 -18.19
C GLU A 87 18.28 1.51 -19.36
N GLU A 88 18.32 0.63 -20.37
CA GLU A 88 19.06 0.90 -21.61
C GLU A 88 18.49 2.11 -22.36
N ILE A 89 17.16 2.18 -22.52
CA ILE A 89 16.50 3.35 -23.13
C ILE A 89 16.81 4.64 -22.36
N ARG A 90 16.86 4.58 -21.02
CA ARG A 90 17.23 5.71 -20.17
C ARG A 90 18.67 6.14 -20.34
N HIS A 91 19.58 5.20 -20.54
CA HIS A 91 20.99 5.48 -20.78
C HIS A 91 21.20 6.14 -22.15
N ASP A 92 20.44 5.72 -23.17
CA ASP A 92 20.58 6.22 -24.54
C ASP A 92 19.75 7.48 -24.80
N ALA A 93 18.91 7.89 -23.84
CA ALA A 93 18.09 9.09 -23.93
C ALA A 93 18.94 10.35 -24.01
N LYS A 94 18.64 11.21 -25.00
CA LYS A 94 19.37 12.46 -25.24
C LYS A 94 18.97 13.60 -24.28
N ASP A 95 17.81 13.51 -23.66
CA ASP A 95 17.31 14.52 -22.72
C ASP A 95 17.98 14.35 -21.35
N THR A 96 18.58 15.41 -20.82
CA THR A 96 19.25 15.42 -19.51
C THR A 96 18.28 15.19 -18.35
N ARG A 97 16.97 15.35 -18.56
CA ARG A 97 15.92 15.05 -17.58
C ARG A 97 15.61 13.55 -17.50
N GLY A 98 16.09 12.75 -18.45
CA GLY A 98 15.88 11.30 -18.56
C GLY A 98 14.85 10.90 -19.61
N ALA A 99 14.74 9.58 -19.86
CA ALA A 99 13.85 9.05 -20.90
C ALA A 99 12.37 9.38 -20.65
N ASN A 100 11.68 9.72 -21.73
CA ASN A 100 10.23 9.97 -21.79
C ASN A 100 9.52 8.92 -22.66
N LEU A 101 8.20 9.08 -22.87
CA LEU A 101 7.44 8.16 -23.71
C LEU A 101 7.93 8.14 -25.17
N GLY A 102 8.46 9.26 -25.68
CA GLY A 102 8.98 9.36 -27.04
C GLY A 102 10.19 8.45 -27.26
N ASP A 103 11.09 8.35 -26.28
CA ASP A 103 12.24 7.44 -26.33
C ASP A 103 11.78 5.97 -26.35
N VAL A 104 10.80 5.62 -25.51
CA VAL A 104 10.21 4.26 -25.48
C VAL A 104 9.50 3.93 -26.80
N LEU A 105 8.69 4.86 -27.32
CA LEU A 105 8.03 4.65 -28.61
C LEU A 105 9.07 4.46 -29.72
N SER A 106 10.09 5.31 -29.79
CA SER A 106 11.13 5.22 -30.82
C SER A 106 11.84 3.86 -30.81
N GLU A 107 12.18 3.37 -29.62
CA GLU A 107 12.83 2.06 -29.44
C GLU A 107 11.96 0.89 -29.93
N TYR A 108 10.64 0.98 -29.75
CA TYR A 108 9.69 -0.04 -30.20
C TYR A 108 9.12 0.24 -31.61
N GLY A 109 9.73 1.19 -32.34
CA GLY A 109 9.34 1.53 -33.71
C GLY A 109 8.01 2.29 -33.82
N GLY A 110 7.57 2.97 -32.76
CA GLY A 110 6.45 3.91 -32.71
C GLY A 110 6.81 5.32 -33.23
N SER A 111 5.88 6.27 -33.08
CA SER A 111 6.04 7.70 -33.45
C SER A 111 6.52 7.97 -34.90
N LYS A 112 6.05 7.20 -35.88
CA LYS A 112 6.51 7.27 -37.28
C LYS A 112 5.63 8.10 -38.19
N HIS A 113 4.31 8.08 -37.96
CA HIS A 113 3.34 8.55 -38.93
C HIS A 113 2.40 9.61 -38.33
N SER A 114 2.00 10.56 -39.17
CA SER A 114 0.86 11.45 -38.92
C SER A 114 -0.41 10.84 -39.50
N ILE A 115 -1.58 11.30 -39.04
CA ILE A 115 -2.88 10.88 -39.57
C ILE A 115 -3.58 12.10 -40.16
N ARG A 116 -4.15 11.96 -41.35
CA ARG A 116 -5.09 12.95 -41.87
C ARG A 116 -6.48 12.64 -41.33
N PHE A 117 -6.96 13.54 -40.49
CA PHE A 117 -8.31 13.47 -39.94
C PHE A 117 -9.23 14.44 -40.70
N SER A 118 -10.49 14.06 -40.86
CA SER A 118 -11.59 14.95 -41.24
C SER A 118 -12.72 14.83 -40.21
N VAL A 119 -13.62 15.81 -40.20
CA VAL A 119 -14.81 15.79 -39.35
C VAL A 119 -16.04 15.82 -40.23
N GLU A 120 -16.89 14.80 -40.10
CA GLU A 120 -18.13 14.66 -40.87
C GLU A 120 -19.27 14.23 -39.94
N ASN A 121 -20.35 15.01 -39.89
CA ASN A 121 -21.53 14.72 -39.07
C ASN A 121 -21.18 14.36 -37.61
N ASP A 122 -20.35 15.18 -36.96
CA ASP A 122 -19.83 14.95 -35.60
C ASP A 122 -19.07 13.62 -35.42
N ASN A 123 -18.55 13.05 -36.49
CA ASN A 123 -17.60 11.95 -36.43
C ASN A 123 -16.21 12.39 -36.89
N LEU A 124 -15.19 11.87 -36.24
CA LEU A 124 -13.79 11.98 -36.63
C LEU A 124 -13.47 10.82 -37.58
N CYS A 125 -13.20 11.15 -38.85
CA CYS A 125 -12.92 10.21 -39.92
C CYS A 125 -11.42 10.19 -40.25
N PHE A 126 -10.85 9.01 -40.47
CA PHE A 126 -9.43 8.86 -40.80
C PHE A 126 -9.10 7.49 -41.42
N LYS A 127 -7.91 7.38 -42.00
CA LYS A 127 -7.33 6.16 -42.57
C LYS A 127 -5.92 5.94 -42.06
N MET A 128 -5.44 4.70 -42.07
CA MET A 128 -4.09 4.33 -41.65
C MET A 128 -3.40 3.45 -42.71
N PRO A 129 -3.17 4.01 -43.93
CA PRO A 129 -2.66 3.23 -45.06
C PRO A 129 -1.24 2.68 -44.82
N GLU A 130 -0.41 3.34 -44.00
CA GLU A 130 0.93 2.88 -43.64
C GLU A 130 0.92 1.56 -42.84
N LYS A 131 -0.22 1.20 -42.25
CA LYS A 131 -0.45 -0.08 -41.57
C LYS A 131 -1.37 -1.03 -42.36
N GLY A 132 -1.68 -0.70 -43.61
CA GLY A 132 -2.56 -1.48 -44.49
C GLY A 132 -4.05 -1.31 -44.22
N PHE A 133 -4.47 -0.31 -43.43
CA PHE A 133 -5.88 0.00 -43.20
C PHE A 133 -6.32 1.12 -44.14
N TYR A 134 -6.85 0.72 -45.29
CA TYR A 134 -7.28 1.63 -46.36
C TYR A 134 -8.73 2.08 -46.21
N ASP A 135 -9.55 1.30 -45.50
CA ASP A 135 -10.93 1.65 -45.21
C ASP A 135 -11.00 2.83 -44.25
N GLU A 136 -11.98 3.69 -44.48
CA GLU A 136 -12.23 4.83 -43.60
C GLU A 136 -12.76 4.34 -42.26
N THR A 137 -12.08 4.75 -41.19
CA THR A 137 -12.56 4.58 -39.82
C THR A 137 -13.25 5.86 -39.41
N SER A 138 -14.47 5.75 -38.90
CA SER A 138 -15.26 6.86 -38.39
C SER A 138 -15.62 6.59 -36.93
N VAL A 139 -15.32 7.55 -36.05
CA VAL A 139 -15.65 7.46 -34.62
C VAL A 139 -16.39 8.72 -34.15
N PRO A 140 -17.38 8.61 -33.26
CA PRO A 140 -18.11 9.77 -32.77
C PRO A 140 -17.22 10.73 -31.98
N ILE A 141 -17.48 12.03 -32.16
CA ILE A 141 -16.95 13.12 -31.36
C ILE A 141 -18.00 13.50 -30.32
N TRP A 142 -17.58 13.53 -29.07
CA TRP A 142 -18.39 14.02 -27.96
C TRP A 142 -17.91 15.40 -27.53
N ARG A 143 -18.85 16.25 -27.15
CA ARG A 143 -18.56 17.54 -26.55
C ARG A 143 -18.72 17.44 -25.04
N ASP A 144 -17.72 17.91 -24.31
CA ASP A 144 -17.78 18.04 -22.86
C ASP A 144 -18.55 19.31 -22.48
N ASP A 145 -19.64 19.18 -21.72
CA ASP A 145 -20.55 20.31 -21.44
C ASP A 145 -19.91 21.41 -20.58
N LEU A 146 -18.92 21.07 -19.76
CA LEU A 146 -18.27 22.02 -18.85
C LEU A 146 -17.13 22.79 -19.53
N SER A 147 -16.22 22.07 -20.18
CA SER A 147 -15.07 22.66 -20.88
C SER A 147 -15.39 23.11 -22.30
N GLY A 148 -16.50 22.64 -22.88
CA GLY A 148 -16.87 22.85 -24.28
C GLY A 148 -15.99 22.11 -25.29
N MET A 149 -14.97 21.37 -24.84
CA MET A 149 -14.00 20.69 -25.70
C MET A 149 -14.58 19.48 -26.40
N ARG A 150 -14.09 19.22 -27.62
CA ARG A 150 -14.44 18.03 -28.42
C ARG A 150 -13.46 16.89 -28.13
N THR A 151 -13.97 15.69 -27.93
CA THR A 151 -13.14 14.50 -27.70
C THR A 151 -13.65 13.28 -28.47
N ALA A 152 -12.74 12.41 -28.89
CA ALA A 152 -13.02 11.11 -29.48
C ALA A 152 -12.23 10.02 -28.76
N PHE A 153 -12.70 8.78 -28.81
CA PHE A 153 -12.00 7.61 -28.29
C PHE A 153 -11.49 6.78 -29.46
N LEU A 154 -10.19 6.52 -29.48
CA LEU A 154 -9.49 5.89 -30.58
C LEU A 154 -8.68 4.71 -30.06
N ARG A 155 -8.51 3.68 -30.88
CA ARG A 155 -7.51 2.62 -30.66
C ARG A 155 -6.52 2.69 -31.80
N LEU A 156 -5.29 3.10 -31.49
CA LEU A 156 -4.28 3.40 -32.52
C LEU A 156 -3.02 2.54 -32.37
N PRO A 157 -2.33 2.24 -33.49
CA PRO A 157 -1.00 1.68 -33.46
C PRO A 157 -0.01 2.65 -32.81
N ILE A 158 1.01 2.12 -32.13
CA ILE A 158 2.07 2.95 -31.51
C ILE A 158 2.84 3.78 -32.54
N GLU A 159 2.83 3.39 -33.82
CA GLU A 159 3.42 4.13 -34.94
C GLU A 159 2.76 5.48 -35.22
N TYR A 160 1.51 5.68 -34.79
CA TYR A 160 0.79 6.94 -34.95
C TYR A 160 0.67 7.74 -33.65
N LEU A 161 1.16 7.18 -32.53
CA LEU A 161 1.16 7.85 -31.23
C LEU A 161 2.48 8.58 -31.04
N HIS A 162 2.41 9.80 -30.53
CA HIS A 162 3.56 10.68 -30.30
C HIS A 162 3.59 11.13 -28.84
N HIS A 163 4.78 11.35 -28.29
CA HIS A 163 4.91 11.96 -26.97
C HIS A 163 4.71 13.48 -27.06
N ASP A 164 3.96 14.05 -26.13
CA ASP A 164 3.79 15.49 -26.03
C ASP A 164 4.88 16.16 -25.17
N TYR A 165 5.77 16.89 -25.83
CA TYR A 165 6.85 17.63 -25.17
C TYR A 165 6.43 19.00 -24.62
N LYS A 166 5.23 19.50 -24.94
CA LYS A 166 4.74 20.84 -24.55
C LYS A 166 4.00 20.81 -23.22
N ILE A 167 2.98 19.96 -23.14
CA ILE A 167 2.01 19.86 -22.03
C ILE A 167 2.53 18.94 -20.92
N ASN A 168 3.33 17.91 -21.25
CA ASN A 168 3.88 17.00 -20.24
C ASN A 168 5.31 16.56 -20.56
N PRO A 169 6.30 17.42 -20.30
CA PRO A 169 7.69 17.17 -20.61
C PRO A 169 8.41 16.26 -19.58
N ARG A 170 7.66 15.54 -18.74
CA ARG A 170 8.24 14.80 -17.61
C ARG A 170 8.86 13.47 -18.07
N PRO A 171 9.98 13.04 -17.48
CA PRO A 171 10.53 11.71 -17.73
C PRO A 171 9.66 10.59 -17.14
N ILE A 172 9.87 9.37 -17.62
CA ILE A 172 9.31 8.15 -17.04
C ILE A 172 9.96 7.89 -15.68
N GLY A 173 9.17 8.02 -14.61
CA GLY A 173 9.61 7.90 -13.23
C GLY A 173 9.63 6.45 -12.73
N ASN A 174 10.08 6.24 -11.49
CA ASN A 174 10.28 4.92 -10.90
C ASN A 174 8.98 4.13 -10.62
N SER A 175 7.83 4.80 -10.60
CA SER A 175 6.51 4.15 -10.48
C SER A 175 6.17 3.22 -11.64
N ILE A 176 6.90 3.31 -12.76
CA ILE A 176 6.73 2.47 -13.95
C ILE A 176 6.80 0.97 -13.64
N ARG A 177 7.64 0.56 -12.67
CA ARG A 177 7.76 -0.84 -12.23
C ARG A 177 6.42 -1.42 -11.81
N GLY A 178 5.68 -0.69 -10.96
CA GLY A 178 4.37 -1.12 -10.50
C GLY A 178 3.37 -1.26 -11.65
N LEU A 179 3.39 -0.35 -12.63
CA LEU A 179 2.52 -0.43 -13.80
C LEU A 179 2.83 -1.63 -14.69
N VAL A 180 4.12 -1.90 -14.95
CA VAL A 180 4.55 -3.08 -15.71
C VAL A 180 4.11 -4.37 -15.00
N GLU A 181 4.24 -4.45 -13.68
CA GLU A 181 3.78 -5.60 -12.90
C GLU A 181 2.26 -5.79 -12.95
N GLU A 182 1.47 -4.71 -12.82
CA GLU A 182 0.01 -4.79 -12.87
C GLU A 182 -0.48 -5.27 -14.25
N PHE A 183 0.06 -4.71 -15.34
CA PHE A 183 -0.28 -5.14 -16.69
C PHE A 183 0.19 -6.56 -17.00
N HIS A 184 1.38 -6.95 -16.54
CA HIS A 184 1.86 -8.32 -16.68
C HIS A 184 0.94 -9.33 -15.97
N ARG A 185 0.35 -8.93 -14.83
CA ARG A 185 -0.69 -9.70 -14.11
C ARG A 185 -2.07 -9.65 -14.77
N LYS A 186 -2.18 -9.07 -15.98
CA LYS A 186 -3.44 -8.91 -16.74
C LYS A 186 -4.50 -8.09 -16.01
N ARG A 187 -4.09 -7.20 -15.10
CA ARG A 187 -5.02 -6.27 -14.44
C ARG A 187 -5.23 -5.08 -15.38
N PRO A 188 -6.50 -4.71 -15.66
CA PRO A 188 -6.80 -3.71 -16.68
C PRO A 188 -6.39 -2.30 -16.25
N GLN A 189 -6.19 -1.44 -17.24
CA GLN A 189 -5.98 -0.01 -17.02
C GLN A 189 -7.30 0.64 -16.60
N LEU A 190 -7.34 1.28 -15.42
CA LEU A 190 -8.55 1.99 -14.96
C LEU A 190 -8.75 3.37 -15.62
N HIS A 191 -7.70 3.98 -16.18
CA HIS A 191 -7.80 5.28 -16.87
C HIS A 191 -6.84 5.32 -18.07
N VAL A 192 -7.39 5.51 -19.28
CA VAL A 192 -6.67 5.54 -20.57
C VAL A 192 -5.73 6.75 -20.68
N PRO A 193 -4.70 6.70 -21.55
CA PRO A 193 -3.91 7.88 -21.90
C PRO A 193 -4.79 8.95 -22.58
N LEU A 194 -4.46 10.22 -22.31
CA LEU A 194 -5.07 11.37 -22.94
C LEU A 194 -4.12 11.96 -23.97
N ALA A 195 -4.64 12.27 -25.15
CA ALA A 195 -3.91 12.87 -26.23
C ALA A 195 -4.68 14.02 -26.89
N TRP A 196 -4.06 14.75 -27.78
CA TRP A 196 -4.72 15.75 -28.60
C TRP A 196 -4.20 15.76 -30.03
N ILE A 197 -5.00 16.31 -30.93
CA ILE A 197 -4.69 16.53 -32.34
C ILE A 197 -5.02 17.96 -32.75
N ASP A 198 -4.33 18.44 -33.79
CA ASP A 198 -4.63 19.67 -34.53
C ASP A 198 -4.95 19.30 -35.97
N LEU A 199 -6.21 19.48 -36.37
CA LEU A 199 -6.69 19.14 -37.71
C LEU A 199 -6.03 19.99 -38.81
N ASN A 200 -5.49 21.15 -38.45
CA ASN A 200 -4.84 22.07 -39.39
C ASN A 200 -3.32 21.85 -39.48
N GLU A 201 -2.77 20.82 -38.81
CA GLU A 201 -1.35 20.51 -38.85
C GLU A 201 -0.91 20.11 -40.27
N SER A 202 0.05 20.85 -40.82
CA SER A 202 0.61 20.58 -42.15
C SER A 202 1.26 19.20 -42.20
N GLY A 203 0.88 18.40 -43.20
CA GLY A 203 1.36 17.02 -43.36
C GLY A 203 0.56 15.98 -42.57
N GLY A 204 -0.54 16.37 -41.92
CA GLY A 204 -1.39 15.50 -41.10
C GLY A 204 -1.11 15.67 -39.62
N SER A 205 -2.13 15.40 -38.81
CA SER A 205 -2.09 15.59 -37.37
C SER A 205 -1.30 14.49 -36.66
N ARG A 206 -0.48 14.89 -35.68
CA ARG A 206 0.12 13.95 -34.72
C ARG A 206 -0.79 13.76 -33.53
N VAL A 207 -1.01 12.51 -33.13
CA VAL A 207 -1.75 12.17 -31.91
C VAL A 207 -0.80 12.23 -30.72
N ARG A 208 -0.78 13.37 -30.01
CA ARG A 208 0.21 13.67 -28.96
C ARG A 208 -0.31 13.30 -27.57
N ILE A 209 0.27 12.28 -26.94
CA ILE A 209 -0.08 11.84 -25.58
C ILE A 209 0.54 12.81 -24.57
N PHE A 210 -0.32 13.50 -23.83
CA PHE A 210 0.07 14.44 -22.79
C PHE A 210 -0.23 13.97 -21.37
N ASP A 211 -1.18 13.05 -21.15
CA ASP A 211 -1.40 12.43 -19.83
C ASP A 211 -1.48 10.91 -19.94
N GLY A 212 -1.06 10.21 -18.89
CA GLY A 212 -0.96 8.75 -18.86
C GLY A 212 0.30 8.18 -19.52
N GLN A 213 1.36 8.98 -19.70
CA GLN A 213 2.60 8.55 -20.37
C GLN A 213 3.26 7.31 -19.74
N HIS A 214 3.28 7.18 -18.41
CA HIS A 214 3.84 5.99 -17.74
C HIS A 214 3.01 4.74 -18.04
N LYS A 215 1.70 4.88 -18.21
CA LYS A 215 0.81 3.76 -18.53
C LYS A 215 0.95 3.33 -19.99
N ALA A 216 1.09 4.29 -20.90
CA ALA A 216 1.40 4.02 -22.30
C ALA A 216 2.77 3.32 -22.41
N ALA A 217 3.81 3.88 -21.78
CA ALA A 217 5.15 3.31 -21.77
C ALA A 217 5.17 1.88 -21.21
N ALA A 218 4.49 1.62 -20.08
CA ALA A 218 4.43 0.29 -19.48
C ALA A 218 3.80 -0.76 -20.41
N GLN A 219 2.77 -0.40 -21.17
CA GLN A 219 2.15 -1.30 -22.13
C GLN A 219 3.05 -1.55 -23.34
N VAL A 220 3.68 -0.50 -23.89
CA VAL A 220 4.63 -0.63 -25.01
C VAL A 220 5.83 -1.50 -24.62
N LEU A 221 6.36 -1.31 -23.41
CA LEU A 221 7.42 -2.13 -22.82
C LEU A 221 7.02 -3.61 -22.64
N LEU A 222 5.73 -3.92 -22.61
CA LEU A 222 5.16 -5.26 -22.58
C LEU A 222 4.74 -5.72 -23.99
N ASP A 223 5.40 -5.19 -25.01
CA ASP A 223 5.21 -5.51 -26.44
C ASP A 223 3.81 -5.19 -26.99
N GLN A 224 3.03 -4.30 -26.32
CA GLN A 224 1.75 -3.85 -26.87
C GLN A 224 1.97 -2.86 -28.02
N THR A 225 1.39 -3.20 -29.18
CA THR A 225 1.51 -2.41 -30.42
C THR A 225 0.30 -1.52 -30.69
N TRP A 226 -0.77 -1.64 -29.89
CA TRP A 226 -2.00 -0.87 -30.01
C TRP A 226 -2.46 -0.37 -28.65
N LEU A 227 -2.81 0.91 -28.55
CA LEU A 227 -3.29 1.51 -27.31
C LEU A 227 -4.65 2.19 -27.51
N PRO A 228 -5.60 2.03 -26.58
CA PRO A 228 -6.78 2.90 -26.50
C PRO A 228 -6.36 4.28 -25.97
N VAL A 229 -6.85 5.35 -26.58
CA VAL A 229 -6.51 6.74 -26.25
C VAL A 229 -7.75 7.61 -26.37
N ARG A 230 -7.98 8.50 -25.40
CA ARG A 230 -8.96 9.58 -25.54
C ARG A 230 -8.26 10.79 -26.15
N VAL A 231 -8.76 11.28 -27.27
CA VAL A 231 -8.14 12.34 -28.05
C VAL A 231 -9.02 13.59 -28.03
N PHE A 232 -8.44 14.72 -27.62
CA PHE A 232 -9.06 16.04 -27.76
C PHE A 232 -8.84 16.59 -29.18
N VAL A 233 -9.90 17.06 -29.83
CA VAL A 233 -9.90 17.51 -31.23
C VAL A 233 -9.91 19.03 -31.31
N ASP A 234 -8.78 19.61 -31.76
CA ASP A 234 -8.49 21.06 -31.73
C ASP A 234 -8.75 21.70 -30.36
N PRO A 235 -8.16 21.18 -29.26
CA PRO A 235 -8.38 21.79 -27.95
C PRO A 235 -7.62 23.12 -27.82
N ASP A 236 -8.10 23.94 -26.88
CA ASP A 236 -7.26 24.99 -26.30
C ASP A 236 -6.13 24.34 -25.47
N THR A 237 -4.90 24.40 -25.98
CA THR A 237 -3.75 23.76 -25.33
C THR A 237 -3.37 24.41 -24.00
N ASP A 238 -3.69 25.70 -23.80
CA ASP A 238 -3.33 26.41 -22.57
C ASP A 238 -4.22 25.95 -21.40
N VAL A 239 -5.49 25.66 -21.70
CA VAL A 239 -6.40 25.01 -20.75
C VAL A 239 -5.91 23.61 -20.39
N LEU A 240 -5.46 22.81 -21.37
CA LEU A 240 -4.90 21.48 -21.10
C LEU A 240 -3.63 21.54 -20.24
N ILE A 241 -2.73 22.51 -20.48
CA ILE A 241 -1.52 22.73 -19.66
C ILE A 241 -1.91 23.06 -18.22
N THR A 242 -2.84 23.99 -18.04
CA THR A 242 -3.32 24.42 -16.73
C THR A 242 -3.96 23.26 -15.97
N ALA A 243 -4.86 22.51 -16.63
CA ALA A 243 -5.53 21.35 -16.05
C ALA A 243 -4.52 20.25 -15.65
N ASN A 244 -3.57 19.93 -16.52
CA ASN A 244 -2.54 18.92 -16.25
C ASN A 244 -1.63 19.33 -15.06
N THR A 245 -1.28 20.62 -14.98
CA THR A 245 -0.47 21.16 -13.88
C THR A 245 -1.21 21.07 -12.54
N ASN A 246 -2.49 21.44 -12.52
CA ASN A 246 -3.34 21.37 -11.32
C ASN A 246 -3.55 19.92 -10.86
N ALA A 247 -3.77 18.99 -11.80
CA ALA A 247 -3.89 17.56 -11.52
C ALA A 247 -2.61 16.96 -10.91
N GLY A 248 -1.43 17.37 -11.40
CA GLY A 248 -0.13 16.90 -10.89
C GLY A 248 0.25 17.43 -9.50
N THR A 249 -0.37 18.53 -9.07
CA THR A 249 -0.01 19.27 -7.85
C THR A 249 -1.12 19.21 -6.80
N ASN A 250 -2.17 20.01 -6.96
CA ASN A 250 -3.21 20.27 -5.96
C ASN A 250 -4.29 19.19 -5.93
N LEU A 251 -4.59 18.58 -7.07
CA LEU A 251 -5.70 17.63 -7.24
C LEU A 251 -5.22 16.18 -7.39
N ARG A 252 -4.04 15.85 -6.83
CA ARG A 252 -3.52 14.47 -6.85
C ARG A 252 -4.62 13.51 -6.42
N GLN A 253 -4.83 12.47 -7.23
CA GLN A 253 -5.81 11.42 -6.94
C GLN A 253 -5.69 11.00 -5.47
N VAL A 254 -6.78 11.18 -4.73
CA VAL A 254 -6.83 10.83 -3.31
C VAL A 254 -6.66 9.32 -3.24
N ALA A 255 -5.49 8.87 -2.77
CA ALA A 255 -5.31 7.47 -2.45
C ALA A 255 -6.40 7.07 -1.45
N PHE A 256 -6.98 5.88 -1.63
CA PHE A 256 -7.89 5.33 -0.63
C PHE A 256 -7.25 5.47 0.75
N ASP A 257 -8.00 6.02 1.71
CA ASP A 257 -7.54 6.03 3.08
C ASP A 257 -7.32 4.59 3.57
N LYS A 258 -6.58 4.48 4.68
CA LYS A 258 -6.23 3.17 5.23
C LYS A 258 -7.48 2.36 5.58
N SER A 259 -8.55 2.99 6.08
CA SER A 259 -9.78 2.29 6.47
C SER A 259 -10.45 1.61 5.29
N THR A 260 -10.55 2.31 4.16
CA THR A 260 -11.08 1.83 2.89
C THR A 260 -10.21 0.71 2.34
N GLN A 261 -8.88 0.84 2.42
CA GLN A 261 -7.96 -0.24 2.03
C GLN A 261 -8.15 -1.52 2.85
N ARG A 262 -8.45 -1.42 4.16
CA ARG A 262 -8.72 -2.59 5.01
C ARG A 262 -10.06 -3.22 4.71
N PHE A 263 -11.11 -2.42 4.48
CA PHE A 263 -12.41 -2.93 4.06
C PHE A 263 -12.32 -3.72 2.75
N LEU A 264 -11.59 -3.20 1.76
CA LEU A 264 -11.29 -3.91 0.52
C LEU A 264 -10.49 -5.20 0.79
N GLY A 265 -9.49 -5.14 1.68
CA GLY A 265 -8.72 -6.32 2.09
C GLY A 265 -9.58 -7.42 2.72
N ALA A 266 -10.53 -7.05 3.59
CA ALA A 266 -11.48 -7.96 4.22
C ALA A 266 -12.44 -8.60 3.19
N SER A 267 -12.94 -7.80 2.24
CA SER A 267 -13.79 -8.30 1.15
C SER A 267 -13.03 -9.31 0.27
N ILE A 268 -11.77 -9.00 -0.08
CA ILE A 268 -10.90 -9.90 -0.84
C ILE A 268 -10.63 -11.20 -0.07
N LEU A 269 -10.50 -11.15 1.27
CA LEU A 269 -10.32 -12.37 2.06
C LEU A 269 -11.51 -13.34 1.91
N GLY A 270 -12.74 -12.82 1.92
CA GLY A 270 -13.95 -13.62 1.71
C GLY A 270 -13.90 -14.39 0.39
N ASP A 271 -13.62 -13.68 -0.71
CA ASP A 271 -13.47 -14.29 -2.04
C ASP A 271 -12.37 -15.35 -2.09
N ARG A 272 -11.28 -15.14 -1.35
CA ARG A 272 -10.16 -16.10 -1.27
C ARG A 272 -10.51 -17.35 -0.48
N ILE A 273 -11.29 -17.24 0.58
CA ILE A 273 -11.80 -18.38 1.33
C ILE A 273 -12.74 -19.19 0.44
N ASP A 274 -13.67 -18.55 -0.26
CA ASP A 274 -14.58 -19.22 -1.19
C ASP A 274 -13.83 -19.97 -2.29
N ARG A 275 -12.80 -19.36 -2.85
CA ARG A 275 -11.92 -20.00 -3.84
C ARG A 275 -11.16 -21.18 -3.24
N PHE A 276 -10.61 -21.04 -2.04
CA PHE A 276 -9.91 -22.13 -1.35
C PHE A 276 -10.84 -23.34 -1.14
N LEU A 277 -12.07 -23.11 -0.67
CA LEU A 277 -13.06 -24.16 -0.46
C LEU A 277 -13.42 -24.88 -1.76
N LYS A 278 -13.65 -24.11 -2.84
CA LYS A 278 -13.88 -24.67 -4.19
C LYS A 278 -12.71 -25.51 -4.68
N ASP A 279 -11.48 -25.02 -4.56
CA ASP A 279 -10.26 -25.73 -4.99
C ASP A 279 -10.06 -27.04 -4.21
N LYS A 280 -10.53 -27.11 -2.96
CA LYS A 280 -10.44 -28.31 -2.10
C LYS A 280 -11.65 -29.24 -2.22
N GLY A 281 -12.62 -28.93 -3.08
CA GLY A 281 -13.86 -29.69 -3.21
C GLY A 281 -14.69 -29.72 -1.94
N LYS A 282 -14.48 -28.75 -1.04
CA LYS A 282 -15.19 -28.64 0.24
C LYS A 282 -16.42 -27.76 0.08
N ARG A 283 -17.50 -28.13 0.79
CA ARG A 283 -18.70 -27.29 0.84
C ARG A 283 -18.50 -26.11 1.80
N PRO A 284 -19.21 -24.98 1.61
CA PRO A 284 -19.32 -23.95 2.64
C PRO A 284 -19.76 -24.59 3.97
N GLY A 285 -19.00 -24.38 5.05
CA GLY A 285 -19.24 -25.00 6.36
C GLY A 285 -18.40 -26.25 6.67
N GLU A 286 -17.57 -26.76 5.75
CA GLU A 286 -16.57 -27.81 6.06
C GLU A 286 -15.26 -27.17 6.59
N GLU A 287 -15.38 -26.55 7.78
CA GLU A 287 -14.51 -25.54 8.41
C GLU A 287 -13.18 -26.02 9.01
N GLY A 288 -12.71 -27.21 8.64
CA GLY A 288 -11.47 -27.80 9.17
C GLY A 288 -10.18 -27.28 8.54
N PHE A 289 -10.09 -25.99 8.18
CA PHE A 289 -8.85 -25.38 7.66
C PHE A 289 -8.42 -24.23 8.56
N SER A 290 -7.12 -23.92 8.59
CA SER A 290 -6.52 -22.86 9.41
C SER A 290 -6.13 -21.63 8.59
N GLU A 291 -5.79 -20.51 9.25
CA GLU A 291 -5.19 -19.36 8.56
C GLU A 291 -3.89 -19.74 7.85
N ARG A 292 -3.12 -20.67 8.46
CA ARG A 292 -1.90 -21.21 7.88
C ARG A 292 -2.19 -21.99 6.59
N ASP A 293 -3.23 -22.83 6.57
CA ASP A 293 -3.64 -23.57 5.37
C ASP A 293 -4.02 -22.64 4.22
N LEU A 294 -4.75 -21.55 4.51
CA LEU A 294 -5.07 -20.53 3.51
C LEU A 294 -3.81 -19.91 2.92
N VAL A 295 -2.87 -19.48 3.78
CA VAL A 295 -1.63 -18.83 3.34
C VAL A 295 -0.76 -19.81 2.55
N GLU A 296 -0.69 -21.08 2.95
CA GLU A 296 0.09 -22.11 2.27
C GLU A 296 -0.52 -22.55 0.93
N HIS A 297 -1.86 -22.49 0.79
CA HIS A 297 -2.56 -22.75 -0.48
C HIS A 297 -2.26 -21.71 -1.55
N PHE A 298 -2.29 -20.43 -1.19
CA PHE A 298 -1.98 -19.32 -2.10
C PHE A 298 -0.47 -19.03 -2.18
N ARG A 299 0.31 -20.07 -2.54
CA ARG A 299 1.72 -19.91 -2.97
C ARG A 299 1.75 -18.88 -4.09
N GLY A 300 2.49 -17.79 -3.92
CA GLY A 300 2.30 -16.62 -4.79
C GLY A 300 2.14 -15.34 -4.00
N GLU A 301 1.22 -15.46 -3.07
CA GLU A 301 0.51 -14.33 -2.56
C GLU A 301 0.49 -14.40 -1.04
N GLN A 302 1.41 -15.18 -0.43
CA GLN A 302 1.45 -15.44 1.01
C GLN A 302 1.48 -14.16 1.84
N ALA A 303 2.31 -13.18 1.45
CA ALA A 303 2.37 -11.88 2.13
C ALA A 303 1.04 -11.10 1.99
N GLN A 304 0.37 -11.20 0.82
CA GLN A 304 -0.93 -10.59 0.60
C GLN A 304 -2.02 -11.30 1.41
N MET A 305 -2.02 -12.63 1.45
CA MET A 305 -2.94 -13.42 2.26
C MET A 305 -2.80 -13.14 3.76
N ARG A 306 -1.57 -13.12 4.28
CA ARG A 306 -1.30 -12.71 5.67
C ARG A 306 -1.87 -11.32 5.95
N ARG A 307 -1.64 -10.39 5.02
CA ARG A 307 -2.19 -9.04 5.12
C ARG A 307 -3.72 -9.06 5.11
N TYR A 308 -4.38 -9.83 4.23
CA TYR A 308 -5.84 -9.90 4.17
C TYR A 308 -6.46 -10.46 5.44
N VAL A 309 -5.87 -11.51 6.02
CA VAL A 309 -6.28 -12.07 7.32
C VAL A 309 -6.21 -10.99 8.42
N LEU A 310 -5.07 -10.31 8.54
CA LEU A 310 -4.91 -9.26 9.54
C LEU A 310 -5.78 -8.03 9.26
N ASP A 311 -5.98 -7.67 7.99
CA ASP A 311 -6.84 -6.56 7.59
C ASP A 311 -8.31 -6.85 7.93
N ALA A 312 -8.76 -8.10 7.79
CA ALA A 312 -10.08 -8.54 8.24
C ALA A 312 -10.23 -8.44 9.76
N GLN A 313 -9.22 -8.86 10.54
CA GLN A 313 -9.24 -8.71 12.01
C GLN A 313 -9.30 -7.23 12.43
N ARG A 314 -8.45 -6.38 11.84
CA ARG A 314 -8.47 -4.93 12.09
C ARG A 314 -9.84 -4.35 11.77
N ASN A 315 -10.38 -4.67 10.60
CA ASN A 315 -11.68 -4.17 10.18
C ASN A 315 -12.79 -4.59 11.15
N ALA A 316 -12.82 -5.88 11.54
CA ALA A 316 -13.80 -6.44 12.45
C ALA A 316 -13.72 -5.86 13.87
N ILE A 317 -12.53 -5.51 14.37
CA ILE A 317 -12.35 -4.82 15.67
C ILE A 317 -12.79 -3.36 15.57
N SER A 318 -12.30 -2.67 14.54
CA SER A 318 -12.49 -1.22 14.35
C SER A 318 -13.93 -0.83 14.05
N HIS A 319 -14.68 -1.65 13.33
CA HIS A 319 -16.07 -1.38 12.94
C HIS A 319 -17.09 -2.14 13.81
N HIS A 320 -16.63 -2.89 14.82
CA HIS A 320 -17.52 -3.61 15.74
C HIS A 320 -18.54 -2.64 16.35
N GLU A 321 -19.79 -3.07 16.45
CA GLU A 321 -20.89 -2.24 16.98
C GLU A 321 -20.65 -1.81 18.42
N ASP A 322 -20.16 -2.73 19.26
CA ASP A 322 -19.83 -2.44 20.66
C ASP A 322 -18.54 -1.63 20.85
N ASN A 323 -17.76 -1.35 19.81
CA ASN A 323 -16.51 -0.60 19.97
C ASN A 323 -16.78 0.88 20.21
N LYS A 324 -16.81 1.28 21.49
CA LYS A 324 -17.09 2.67 21.88
C LYS A 324 -16.01 3.67 21.43
N LEU A 325 -14.79 3.22 21.13
CA LEU A 325 -13.73 4.11 20.64
C LEU A 325 -13.96 4.52 19.18
N ARG A 326 -14.77 3.76 18.43
CA ARG A 326 -15.08 3.98 17.01
C ARG A 326 -15.53 5.42 16.73
N ASP A 327 -16.32 5.99 17.62
CA ASP A 327 -16.89 7.32 17.45
C ASP A 327 -15.83 8.42 17.57
N PHE A 328 -14.71 8.14 18.23
CA PHE A 328 -13.57 9.04 18.44
C PHE A 328 -12.40 8.80 17.47
N ILE A 329 -12.61 7.95 16.44
CA ILE A 329 -11.63 7.67 15.39
C ILE A 329 -11.95 8.44 14.11
N GLU A 330 -10.97 9.21 13.62
CA GLU A 330 -10.96 9.85 12.30
C GLU A 330 -10.45 8.86 11.23
N TRP A 331 -11.35 8.43 10.35
CA TRP A 331 -11.10 7.40 9.34
C TRP A 331 -10.36 7.92 8.10
N GLY A 332 -10.66 9.15 7.69
CA GLY A 332 -10.08 9.79 6.50
C GLY A 332 -8.67 10.33 6.72
N GLY A 333 -8.18 10.32 7.96
CA GLY A 333 -6.80 10.65 8.35
C GLY A 333 -6.41 12.13 8.21
N LYS A 334 -7.29 12.99 7.68
CA LYS A 334 -7.07 14.44 7.53
C LYS A 334 -8.10 15.29 8.28
N GLY A 335 -9.13 14.67 8.87
CA GLY A 335 -10.12 15.38 9.66
C GLY A 335 -9.52 15.88 10.98
N THR A 336 -10.07 16.98 11.46
CA THR A 336 -9.73 17.59 12.75
C THR A 336 -10.86 17.45 13.76
N ASP A 337 -11.88 16.64 13.49
CA ASP A 337 -13.09 16.59 14.32
C ASP A 337 -12.98 15.57 15.46
N LYS A 338 -11.98 14.69 15.41
CA LYS A 338 -11.82 13.58 16.34
C LYS A 338 -10.39 13.48 16.87
N PRO A 339 -10.21 12.94 18.09
CA PRO A 339 -8.93 13.00 18.79
C PRO A 339 -7.90 11.99 18.31
N ILE A 340 -8.32 10.90 17.66
CA ILE A 340 -7.44 9.83 17.23
C ILE A 340 -7.64 9.58 15.75
N SER A 341 -6.56 9.50 14.97
CA SER A 341 -6.65 9.03 13.59
C SER A 341 -6.65 7.50 13.52
N TYR A 342 -7.32 6.91 12.53
CA TYR A 342 -7.24 5.48 12.28
C TYR A 342 -5.79 5.02 12.04
N SER A 343 -4.96 5.86 11.41
CA SER A 343 -3.54 5.57 11.24
C SER A 343 -2.79 5.46 12.57
N SER A 344 -3.18 6.24 13.58
CA SER A 344 -2.59 6.19 14.92
C SER A 344 -2.94 4.87 15.59
N ILE A 345 -4.21 4.45 15.56
CA ILE A 345 -4.65 3.12 16.04
C ILE A 345 -3.85 1.98 15.39
N GLU A 346 -3.60 2.04 14.09
CA GLU A 346 -2.79 1.02 13.41
C GLU A 346 -1.34 0.94 13.91
N LYS A 347 -0.69 2.10 14.06
CA LYS A 347 0.72 2.19 14.42
C LYS A 347 0.98 1.94 15.91
N THR A 348 -0.03 2.14 16.75
CA THR A 348 0.11 2.03 18.22
C THR A 348 -0.66 0.82 18.75
N PHE A 349 -1.99 0.84 18.70
CA PHE A 349 -2.84 -0.19 19.30
C PHE A 349 -2.72 -1.55 18.59
N PHE A 350 -2.93 -1.59 17.26
CA PHE A 350 -2.84 -2.85 16.51
C PHE A 350 -1.41 -3.37 16.40
N SER A 351 -0.41 -2.49 16.34
CA SER A 351 1.00 -2.91 16.29
C SER A 351 1.43 -3.62 17.58
N GLN A 352 0.87 -3.19 18.71
CA GLN A 352 1.13 -3.70 20.06
C GLN A 352 0.34 -4.97 20.38
N PHE A 353 -0.97 -5.00 20.10
CA PHE A 353 -1.86 -6.04 20.65
C PHE A 353 -2.35 -7.09 19.67
N LEU A 354 -2.41 -6.79 18.37
CA LEU A 354 -2.94 -7.74 17.39
C LEU A 354 -1.93 -8.85 17.10
N GLY A 355 -2.32 -10.10 17.29
CA GLY A 355 -1.48 -11.25 16.98
C GLY A 355 -1.14 -11.33 15.50
N LYS A 356 0.16 -11.32 15.18
CA LYS A 356 0.68 -11.28 13.80
C LYS A 356 0.85 -12.66 13.18
N ASP A 357 0.91 -13.69 14.03
CA ASP A 357 1.04 -15.09 13.60
C ASP A 357 -0.23 -15.55 12.89
N MET A 358 -0.07 -16.38 11.86
CA MET A 358 -1.18 -17.10 11.26
C MET A 358 -1.47 -18.32 12.12
N LEU A 359 -2.73 -18.45 12.57
CA LEU A 359 -3.14 -19.54 13.44
C LEU A 359 -3.14 -20.88 12.70
N GLU A 360 -2.73 -21.92 13.42
CA GLU A 360 -2.82 -23.33 13.00
C GLU A 360 -4.12 -23.99 13.48
N SER A 361 -4.80 -23.36 14.46
CA SER A 361 -6.13 -23.79 14.86
C SER A 361 -7.11 -23.63 13.69
N PRO A 362 -8.18 -24.45 13.64
CA PRO A 362 -9.19 -24.29 12.61
C PRO A 362 -9.75 -22.85 12.63
N PHE A 363 -9.95 -22.29 11.46
CA PHE A 363 -10.27 -20.89 11.22
C PHE A 363 -11.56 -20.48 11.93
N TYR A 364 -12.54 -21.39 11.96
CA TYR A 364 -13.79 -21.25 12.70
C TYR A 364 -13.85 -22.14 13.95
N GLY A 365 -12.79 -22.90 14.23
CA GLY A 365 -12.74 -23.82 15.36
C GLY A 365 -12.37 -23.16 16.67
N VAL A 366 -12.52 -23.92 17.75
CA VAL A 366 -12.21 -23.50 19.11
C VAL A 366 -10.89 -24.09 19.61
N ASN A 367 -10.22 -23.39 20.52
CA ASN A 367 -9.02 -23.85 21.21
C ASN A 367 -9.37 -24.87 22.32
N ALA A 368 -8.36 -25.30 23.09
CA ALA A 368 -8.53 -26.22 24.22
C ALA A 368 -9.47 -25.68 25.32
N GLU A 369 -9.70 -24.37 25.37
CA GLU A 369 -10.60 -23.68 26.31
C GLU A 369 -12.01 -23.48 25.72
N GLY A 370 -12.29 -24.02 24.51
CA GLY A 370 -13.59 -23.93 23.87
C GLY A 370 -13.88 -22.59 23.18
N GLU A 371 -12.87 -21.75 22.93
CA GLU A 371 -13.03 -20.44 22.27
C GLU A 371 -12.17 -20.33 21.00
N ASN A 372 -12.69 -19.71 19.94
CA ASN A 372 -11.88 -19.38 18.76
C ASN A 372 -10.87 -18.27 19.13
N PRO A 373 -9.55 -18.47 18.93
CA PRO A 373 -8.55 -17.49 19.38
C PRO A 373 -8.68 -16.11 18.72
N ARG A 374 -9.11 -16.02 17.46
CA ARG A 374 -9.35 -14.73 16.79
C ARG A 374 -10.61 -14.06 17.29
N ASP A 375 -11.68 -14.82 17.52
CA ASP A 375 -12.90 -14.23 18.07
C ASP A 375 -12.70 -13.74 19.51
N LEU A 376 -11.91 -14.46 20.31
CA LEU A 376 -11.49 -14.01 21.63
C LEU A 376 -10.62 -12.76 21.54
N GLU A 377 -9.59 -12.76 20.69
CA GLU A 377 -8.73 -11.60 20.43
C GLU A 377 -9.54 -10.38 20.03
N ARG A 378 -10.46 -10.53 19.07
CA ARG A 378 -11.38 -9.47 18.64
C ARG A 378 -12.20 -8.93 19.80
N ARG A 379 -12.91 -9.80 20.53
CA ARG A 379 -13.78 -9.38 21.65
C ARG A 379 -13.00 -8.63 22.73
N GLN A 380 -11.85 -9.14 23.14
CA GLN A 380 -11.04 -8.51 24.18
C GLN A 380 -10.41 -7.19 23.70
N MET A 381 -10.01 -7.10 22.44
CA MET A 381 -9.52 -5.83 21.89
C MET A 381 -10.63 -4.79 21.77
N VAL A 382 -11.85 -5.18 21.36
CA VAL A 382 -13.04 -4.31 21.38
C VAL A 382 -13.34 -3.85 22.81
N GLN A 383 -13.26 -4.75 23.79
CA GLN A 383 -13.45 -4.41 25.20
C GLN A 383 -12.39 -3.42 25.70
N LEU A 384 -11.11 -3.61 25.38
CA LEU A 384 -10.07 -2.65 25.74
C LEU A 384 -10.27 -1.29 25.06
N MET A 385 -10.58 -1.26 23.77
CA MET A 385 -10.87 0.00 23.06
C MET A 385 -12.06 0.72 23.70
N SER A 386 -13.11 -0.02 24.06
CA SER A 386 -14.28 0.54 24.72
C SER A 386 -13.97 1.07 26.11
N LEU A 387 -13.14 0.36 26.88
CA LEU A 387 -12.68 0.83 28.19
C LEU A 387 -11.84 2.11 28.06
N ILE A 388 -10.95 2.20 27.06
CA ILE A 388 -10.19 3.43 26.75
C ILE A 388 -11.15 4.58 26.40
N ALA A 389 -12.19 4.31 25.60
CA ALA A 389 -13.22 5.28 25.26
C ALA A 389 -13.92 5.82 26.52
N GLU A 390 -14.36 4.92 27.40
CA GLU A 390 -15.03 5.24 28.65
C GLU A 390 -14.15 6.08 29.59
N LYS A 391 -12.87 5.72 29.70
CA LYS A 391 -11.94 6.43 30.60
C LYS A 391 -11.57 7.81 30.10
N PHE A 392 -11.41 8.01 28.80
CA PHE A 392 -10.79 9.24 28.28
C PHE A 392 -11.70 10.14 27.42
N TYR A 393 -12.79 9.63 26.86
CA TYR A 393 -13.52 10.34 25.79
C TYR A 393 -15.02 10.50 26.04
N THR A 394 -15.68 9.53 26.69
CA THR A 394 -17.12 9.60 26.98
C THR A 394 -17.46 10.55 28.14
N ASP A 395 -18.76 10.75 28.39
CA ASP A 395 -19.29 11.52 29.53
C ASP A 395 -18.83 12.98 29.54
N GLY A 396 -18.83 13.61 28.36
CA GLY A 396 -18.41 15.00 28.18
C GLY A 396 -16.90 15.23 28.31
N LYS A 397 -16.08 14.17 28.34
CA LYS A 397 -14.62 14.32 28.37
C LYS A 397 -14.07 14.86 27.04
N TYR A 398 -14.64 14.46 25.91
CA TYR A 398 -14.34 15.01 24.59
C TYR A 398 -15.51 15.84 24.04
N ASP A 399 -15.19 16.86 23.25
CA ASP A 399 -16.14 17.82 22.68
C ASP A 399 -15.95 17.86 21.16
N PHE A 400 -16.91 17.32 20.42
CA PHE A 400 -16.86 17.22 18.96
C PHE A 400 -17.02 18.56 18.26
N GLU A 401 -17.71 19.54 18.86
CA GLU A 401 -17.87 20.87 18.25
C GLU A 401 -16.56 21.64 18.24
N ARG A 402 -15.69 21.38 19.24
CA ARG A 402 -14.35 21.97 19.31
C ARG A 402 -13.34 21.29 18.40
N GLY A 403 -13.47 19.98 18.19
CA GLY A 403 -12.52 19.19 17.42
C GLY A 403 -11.11 19.23 18.03
N VAL A 404 -10.08 18.98 17.21
CA VAL A 404 -8.66 18.98 17.59
C VAL A 404 -7.78 19.93 16.79
N ASP A 405 -8.40 20.79 15.96
CA ASP A 405 -7.64 21.71 15.12
C ASP A 405 -6.79 22.66 15.97
N ARG A 406 -5.47 22.54 15.80
CA ARG A 406 -4.42 23.40 16.37
C ARG A 406 -4.53 23.59 17.89
N ILE A 407 -4.99 22.59 18.65
CA ILE A 407 -5.18 22.70 20.11
C ILE A 407 -3.94 23.24 20.82
N GLU A 408 -2.74 22.69 20.59
CA GLU A 408 -1.54 23.19 21.29
C GLU A 408 -1.20 24.63 20.92
N SER A 409 -1.45 25.06 19.67
CA SER A 409 -1.24 26.45 19.28
C SER A 409 -2.24 27.39 19.96
N LYS A 410 -3.49 26.95 20.14
CA LYS A 410 -4.53 27.67 20.89
C LYS A 410 -4.15 27.81 22.36
N VAL A 411 -3.69 26.72 22.97
CA VAL A 411 -3.14 26.71 24.35
C VAL A 411 -2.00 27.71 24.51
N GLN A 412 -1.04 27.73 23.58
CA GLN A 412 0.10 28.67 23.61
C GLN A 412 -0.32 30.15 23.44
N LYS A 413 -1.46 30.41 22.80
CA LYS A 413 -2.03 31.76 22.64
C LYS A 413 -2.88 32.21 23.83
N GLY A 414 -3.10 31.33 24.81
CA GLY A 414 -3.92 31.60 25.98
C GLY A 414 -5.42 31.35 25.78
N ASP A 415 -5.81 30.61 24.73
CA ASP A 415 -7.21 30.21 24.55
C ASP A 415 -7.64 29.27 25.69
N ASN A 416 -8.87 29.47 26.18
CA ASN A 416 -9.43 28.63 27.23
C ASN A 416 -9.96 27.30 26.65
N ILE A 417 -9.12 26.26 26.70
CA ILE A 417 -9.48 24.89 26.32
C ILE A 417 -9.87 24.10 27.57
N PRO A 418 -11.07 23.51 27.67
CA PRO A 418 -11.47 22.73 28.83
C PRO A 418 -10.48 21.60 29.13
N ASP A 419 -10.08 21.47 30.39
CA ASP A 419 -9.10 20.48 30.86
C ASP A 419 -9.41 19.05 30.43
N ASN A 420 -10.67 18.65 30.49
CA ASN A 420 -11.10 17.32 30.05
C ASN A 420 -10.85 17.10 28.55
N HIS A 421 -11.15 18.12 27.74
CA HIS A 421 -10.96 18.08 26.30
C HIS A 421 -9.47 18.08 25.93
N LEU A 422 -8.66 18.90 26.63
CA LEU A 422 -7.20 18.94 26.45
C LEU A 422 -6.58 17.58 26.80
N ARG A 423 -7.03 16.94 27.88
CA ARG A 423 -6.62 15.59 28.27
C ARG A 423 -6.98 14.55 27.21
N ALA A 424 -8.23 14.54 26.76
CA ALA A 424 -8.72 13.62 25.73
C ALA A 424 -7.87 13.72 24.45
N TYR A 425 -7.58 14.95 24.00
CA TYR A 425 -6.69 15.21 22.87
C TYR A 425 -5.28 14.67 23.11
N ARG A 426 -4.61 15.07 24.21
CA ARG A 426 -3.20 14.72 24.45
C ARG A 426 -2.96 13.22 24.62
N ILE A 427 -3.84 12.51 25.35
CA ILE A 427 -3.74 11.06 25.53
C ILE A 427 -3.86 10.30 24.21
N GLY A 428 -4.65 10.82 23.27
CA GLY A 428 -4.95 10.20 21.96
C GLY A 428 -3.89 10.43 20.89
N ARG A 429 -2.85 11.24 21.16
CA ARG A 429 -1.79 11.51 20.19
C ARG A 429 -0.97 10.25 19.90
N GLU A 430 -0.61 10.03 18.64
CA GLU A 430 0.11 8.84 18.17
C GLU A 430 1.38 8.56 18.98
N GLU A 431 2.20 9.59 19.18
CA GLU A 431 3.46 9.52 19.92
C GLU A 431 3.25 9.26 21.42
N VAL A 432 2.15 9.74 22.00
CA VAL A 432 1.79 9.52 23.41
C VAL A 432 1.29 8.10 23.61
N MET A 433 0.38 7.63 22.72
CA MET A 433 -0.12 6.27 22.70
C MET A 433 0.99 5.24 22.53
N THR A 434 2.01 5.55 21.72
CA THR A 434 3.20 4.70 21.56
C THR A 434 3.90 4.46 22.90
N GLY A 435 3.92 5.47 23.78
CA GLY A 435 4.57 5.37 25.09
C GLY A 435 3.75 4.65 26.16
N TRP A 436 2.44 4.90 26.28
CA TRP A 436 1.65 4.35 27.39
C TRP A 436 1.00 3.00 27.11
N LEU A 437 0.65 2.66 25.86
CA LEU A 437 0.04 1.36 25.54
C LEU A 437 0.91 0.14 25.93
N PRO A 438 2.25 0.18 25.81
CA PRO A 438 3.11 -0.89 26.33
C PRO A 438 2.92 -1.16 27.83
N PHE A 439 2.56 -0.15 28.63
CA PHE A 439 2.28 -0.35 30.06
C PHE A 439 1.02 -1.17 30.30
N VAL A 440 0.01 -1.10 29.43
CA VAL A 440 -1.15 -2.01 29.50
C VAL A 440 -0.70 -3.47 29.30
N SER A 441 0.25 -3.72 28.39
CA SER A 441 0.85 -5.05 28.24
C SER A 441 1.61 -5.48 29.51
N LYS A 442 2.40 -4.56 30.12
CA LYS A 442 3.08 -4.81 31.39
C LYS A 442 2.09 -5.18 32.50
N VAL A 443 0.95 -4.48 32.60
CA VAL A 443 -0.12 -4.78 33.56
C VAL A 443 -0.68 -6.19 33.37
N ILE A 444 -1.00 -6.57 32.13
CA ILE A 444 -1.55 -7.88 31.81
C ILE A 444 -0.55 -9.00 32.10
N VAL A 445 0.70 -8.84 31.65
CA VAL A 445 1.77 -9.82 31.91
C VAL A 445 2.03 -9.95 33.40
N ASN A 446 2.12 -8.83 34.13
CA ASN A 446 2.32 -8.85 35.58
C ASN A 446 1.22 -9.64 36.30
N TYR A 447 -0.05 -9.42 35.91
CA TYR A 447 -1.16 -10.18 36.48
C TYR A 447 -1.01 -11.68 36.26
N PHE A 448 -0.73 -12.13 35.03
CA PHE A 448 -0.57 -13.55 34.75
C PHE A 448 0.64 -14.16 35.47
N THR A 449 1.78 -13.45 35.49
CA THR A 449 2.99 -13.88 36.21
C THR A 449 2.73 -14.05 37.70
N MET A 450 2.04 -13.11 38.35
CA MET A 450 1.68 -13.20 39.77
C MET A 450 0.71 -14.35 40.08
N ASN A 451 -0.06 -14.79 39.08
CA ASN A 451 -0.95 -15.96 39.17
C ASN A 451 -0.28 -17.25 38.65
N GLY A 452 1.05 -17.27 38.47
CA GLY A 452 1.81 -18.45 38.07
C GLY A 452 1.61 -18.89 36.62
N ARG A 453 1.03 -18.05 35.75
CA ARG A 453 0.82 -18.34 34.33
C ARG A 453 1.79 -17.51 33.48
N ASN A 454 2.62 -18.19 32.69
CA ASN A 454 3.43 -17.51 31.68
C ASN A 454 2.61 -17.30 30.41
N VAL A 455 2.58 -16.06 29.92
CA VAL A 455 1.90 -15.69 28.68
C VAL A 455 2.89 -15.09 27.68
N ARG A 456 2.59 -15.21 26.39
CA ARG A 456 3.40 -14.63 25.30
C ARG A 456 2.81 -13.29 24.89
N LEU A 457 3.67 -12.28 24.78
CA LEU A 457 3.27 -10.91 24.41
C LEU A 457 2.59 -10.87 23.04
N GLU A 458 3.07 -11.67 22.09
CA GLU A 458 2.60 -11.69 20.70
C GLU A 458 1.19 -12.26 20.53
N LYS A 459 0.66 -12.91 21.58
CA LYS A 459 -0.66 -13.55 21.60
C LYS A 459 -1.46 -13.15 22.84
N LEU A 460 -1.15 -12.00 23.44
CA LEU A 460 -1.68 -11.60 24.74
C LEU A 460 -3.21 -11.64 24.78
N PHE A 461 -3.86 -11.13 23.74
CA PHE A 461 -5.32 -11.07 23.62
C PHE A 461 -5.96 -12.39 23.17
N GLN A 462 -5.16 -13.43 22.92
CA GLN A 462 -5.65 -14.79 22.64
C GLN A 462 -5.73 -15.64 23.93
N TYR A 463 -5.32 -15.10 25.07
CA TYR A 463 -5.59 -15.67 26.39
C TYR A 463 -6.80 -14.98 27.01
N LYS A 464 -7.72 -15.75 27.59
CA LYS A 464 -8.91 -15.18 28.23
C LYS A 464 -8.54 -14.38 29.48
N PHE A 465 -8.94 -13.13 29.52
CA PHE A 465 -8.72 -12.23 30.64
C PHE A 465 -9.87 -12.41 31.65
N PRO A 466 -9.57 -12.74 32.91
CA PRO A 466 -10.59 -12.78 33.96
C PRO A 466 -11.12 -11.37 34.25
N SER A 467 -12.33 -11.29 34.80
CA SER A 467 -12.97 -10.01 35.18
C SER A 467 -12.08 -9.13 36.06
N GLN A 468 -11.37 -9.74 37.02
CA GLN A 468 -10.44 -9.04 37.89
C GLN A 468 -9.31 -8.32 37.11
N LEU A 469 -8.81 -8.93 36.04
CA LEU A 469 -7.78 -8.30 35.21
C LEU A 469 -8.35 -7.07 34.49
N TRP A 470 -9.60 -7.12 34.01
CA TRP A 470 -10.24 -5.94 33.43
C TRP A 470 -10.39 -4.80 34.43
N THR A 471 -10.73 -5.09 35.69
CA THR A 471 -10.75 -4.10 36.77
C THR A 471 -9.37 -3.47 36.98
N ILE A 472 -8.31 -4.29 37.02
CA ILE A 472 -6.91 -3.84 37.17
C ILE A 472 -6.47 -2.94 36.00
N ILE A 473 -6.83 -3.30 34.76
CA ILE A 473 -6.58 -2.45 33.58
C ILE A 473 -7.36 -1.14 33.70
N GLY A 474 -8.60 -1.18 34.15
CA GLY A 474 -9.42 0.01 34.40
C GLY A 474 -8.78 0.97 35.40
N ASN A 475 -8.30 0.45 36.53
CA ASN A 475 -7.58 1.22 37.54
C ASN A 475 -6.33 1.90 36.97
N PHE A 476 -5.55 1.16 36.16
CA PHE A 476 -4.38 1.72 35.47
C PHE A 476 -4.75 2.89 34.56
N LEU A 477 -5.80 2.73 33.75
CA LEU A 477 -6.26 3.78 32.84
C LEU A 477 -6.81 4.99 33.59
N ASP A 478 -7.51 4.79 34.71
CA ASP A 478 -7.98 5.90 35.54
C ASP A 478 -6.82 6.69 36.16
N HIS A 479 -5.82 6.00 36.71
CA HIS A 479 -4.60 6.64 37.22
C HIS A 479 -3.86 7.40 36.11
N LEU A 480 -3.72 6.78 34.94
CA LEU A 480 -3.12 7.41 33.78
C LEU A 480 -3.87 8.70 33.42
N GLY A 481 -5.20 8.66 33.34
CA GLY A 481 -6.01 9.84 33.03
C GLY A 481 -5.93 10.96 34.07
N ARG A 482 -5.64 10.63 35.33
CA ARG A 482 -5.51 11.62 36.43
C ARG A 482 -4.13 12.29 36.51
N LEU A 483 -3.16 11.90 35.69
CA LEU A 483 -1.85 12.55 35.71
C LEU A 483 -1.97 14.05 35.41
N PRO A 484 -1.35 14.94 36.22
CA PRO A 484 -1.44 16.38 36.04
C PRO A 484 -0.92 16.88 34.69
N LEU A 485 0.04 16.16 34.09
CA LEU A 485 0.72 16.54 32.85
C LEU A 485 -0.24 16.81 31.69
N TRP A 486 -1.42 16.16 31.67
CA TRP A 486 -2.39 16.32 30.59
C TRP A 486 -2.99 17.71 30.51
N VAL A 487 -3.12 18.38 31.66
CA VAL A 487 -3.73 19.71 31.78
C VAL A 487 -2.69 20.77 32.12
N ASP A 488 -1.40 20.42 32.07
CA ASP A 488 -0.33 21.39 32.23
C ASP A 488 -0.15 22.20 30.93
N TYR A 489 -0.52 23.47 30.98
CA TYR A 489 -0.46 24.40 29.86
C TYR A 489 1.00 24.76 29.51
N GLN A 490 1.93 24.72 30.48
CA GLN A 490 3.35 25.01 30.25
C GLN A 490 4.01 23.92 29.40
N LEU A 491 3.58 22.65 29.57
CA LEU A 491 4.03 21.53 28.75
C LEU A 491 3.64 21.65 27.27
N SER A 492 2.75 22.58 26.91
CA SER A 492 2.44 22.87 25.51
C SER A 492 3.66 23.37 24.73
N GLN A 493 4.61 24.07 25.35
CA GLN A 493 5.80 24.55 24.65
C GLN A 493 6.95 23.53 24.65
N THR A 494 7.01 22.67 25.66
CA THR A 494 8.19 21.84 25.93
C THR A 494 8.01 20.36 25.61
N ALA A 495 6.79 19.82 25.73
CA ALA A 495 6.51 18.40 25.53
C ALA A 495 5.48 18.13 24.41
N PHE A 496 4.46 18.99 24.27
CA PHE A 496 3.36 18.75 23.35
C PHE A 496 3.40 19.61 22.06
N GLY A 497 4.00 20.79 22.04
CA GLY A 497 3.88 21.72 20.90
C GLY A 497 4.66 21.33 19.64
N GLY A 498 5.74 20.57 19.79
CA GLY A 498 6.54 20.05 18.68
C GLY A 498 6.24 18.58 18.38
N LYS A 499 6.85 18.05 17.31
CA LYS A 499 6.94 16.60 17.11
C LYS A 499 8.15 16.09 17.89
N PRO A 500 7.96 15.43 19.05
CA PRO A 500 9.09 14.98 19.86
C PRO A 500 9.90 13.90 19.11
N PRO A 501 11.20 13.73 19.42
CA PRO A 501 12.01 12.67 18.84
C PRO A 501 11.45 11.28 19.20
N ALA A 502 11.82 10.27 18.42
CA ALA A 502 11.45 8.88 18.73
C ALA A 502 11.93 8.49 20.13
N GLY A 503 11.08 7.80 20.89
CA GLY A 503 11.39 7.38 22.27
C GLY A 503 11.22 8.45 23.35
N PHE A 504 10.85 9.70 23.01
CA PHE A 504 10.62 10.76 24.00
C PHE A 504 9.59 10.36 25.06
N TRP A 505 8.41 9.91 24.63
CA TRP A 505 7.34 9.54 25.56
C TRP A 505 7.63 8.24 26.30
N ASP A 506 8.40 7.32 25.71
CA ASP A 506 8.89 6.12 26.39
C ASP A 506 9.74 6.53 27.60
N GLN A 507 10.70 7.44 27.41
CA GLN A 507 11.55 7.94 28.49
C GLN A 507 10.76 8.74 29.54
N VAL A 508 9.81 9.58 29.11
CA VAL A 508 8.96 10.34 30.03
C VAL A 508 8.13 9.40 30.90
N PHE A 509 7.54 8.35 30.33
CA PHE A 509 6.75 7.41 31.12
C PHE A 509 7.61 6.44 31.94
N ASP A 510 8.82 6.11 31.53
CA ASP A 510 9.72 5.25 32.32
C ASP A 510 10.40 6.02 33.48
N THR A 511 10.74 7.30 33.29
CA THR A 511 11.57 8.06 34.24
C THR A 511 10.90 9.29 34.86
N GLY A 512 9.83 9.80 34.24
CA GLY A 512 9.21 11.07 34.58
C GLY A 512 9.89 12.30 33.96
N ASN A 513 11.01 12.12 33.24
CA ASN A 513 11.80 13.20 32.67
C ASN A 513 11.87 13.10 31.14
N SER A 514 11.99 14.26 30.48
CA SER A 514 12.33 14.34 29.06
C SER A 514 13.77 13.87 28.79
N PRO A 515 14.15 13.59 27.52
CA PRO A 515 15.53 13.24 27.14
C PRO A 515 16.59 14.24 27.58
N ASN A 516 16.23 15.52 27.73
CA ASN A 516 17.14 16.57 28.18
C ASN A 516 17.15 16.73 29.71
N GLY A 517 16.49 15.84 30.46
CA GLY A 517 16.46 15.87 31.93
C GLY A 517 15.42 16.83 32.53
N THR A 518 14.60 17.50 31.72
CA THR A 518 13.51 18.34 32.24
C THR A 518 12.38 17.47 32.79
N PRO A 519 11.92 17.68 34.04
CA PRO A 519 10.79 16.96 34.61
C PRO A 519 9.49 17.21 33.84
N VAL A 520 8.79 16.12 33.49
CA VAL A 520 7.47 16.14 32.84
C VAL A 520 6.41 15.51 33.74
N ILE A 521 6.77 14.48 34.50
CA ILE A 521 5.94 13.87 35.55
C ILE A 521 6.67 14.06 36.88
N HIS A 522 6.21 15.01 37.69
CA HIS A 522 6.89 15.39 38.94
C HIS A 522 6.95 14.26 39.99
N THR A 523 6.08 13.26 39.90
CA THR A 523 6.07 12.09 40.79
C THR A 523 7.04 10.98 40.36
N GLY A 524 7.80 11.19 39.27
CA GLY A 524 8.61 10.17 38.63
C GLY A 524 7.83 9.37 37.57
N GLY A 525 8.50 8.37 36.98
CA GLY A 525 7.90 7.51 35.95
C GLY A 525 6.68 6.71 36.43
N LEU A 526 5.96 6.12 35.48
CA LEU A 526 4.77 5.30 35.72
C LEU A 526 5.13 4.04 36.50
N ASN A 527 4.71 3.98 37.77
CA ASN A 527 4.84 2.79 38.59
C ASN A 527 3.60 1.90 38.41
N VAL A 528 3.74 0.79 37.68
CA VAL A 528 2.65 -0.16 37.39
C VAL A 528 1.95 -0.65 38.67
N LEU A 529 2.69 -0.92 39.76
CA LEU A 529 2.11 -1.45 41.01
C LEU A 529 1.25 -0.42 41.73
N GLU A 530 1.59 0.86 41.64
CA GLU A 530 0.77 1.93 42.19
C GLU A 530 -0.45 2.19 41.31
N MET A 531 -0.27 2.21 39.99
CA MET A 531 -1.34 2.54 39.04
C MET A 531 -2.45 1.50 38.97
N ILE A 532 -2.22 0.25 39.37
CA ILE A 532 -3.25 -0.79 39.35
C ILE A 532 -4.12 -0.85 40.61
N LYS A 533 -3.80 -0.05 41.64
CA LYS A 533 -4.59 -0.02 42.88
C LYS A 533 -5.98 0.59 42.63
N PRO A 534 -7.02 0.23 43.41
CA PRO A 534 -8.29 0.95 43.39
C PRO A 534 -8.10 2.43 43.77
N LEU A 535 -8.87 3.32 43.14
CA LEU A 535 -8.86 4.76 43.38
C LEU A 535 -9.81 5.22 44.47
#